data_AF-A0A1H2Q4M8-F1
#
_entry.id   AF-A0A1H2Q4M8-F1
#
_cell.length_a   1.000
_cell.length_b   1.000
_cell.length_c   1.000
_cell.angle_alpha   90.00
_cell.angle_beta   90.00
_cell.angle_gamma   90.00
#
_symmetry.space_group_name_H-M   'P 1'
#
loop_
_entity.id
_entity.type
_entity.pdbx_description
1 polymer ?
#
loop_
_entity_poly.entity_id
_entity_poly.type
_entity_poly.pdbx_seq_one_letter_code
_entity_poly.pdbx_strand_id
1 'polypeptide(L)'
;MSKFVGTFEDFNKFINPITRNLVANISRKEKKHRTCSHCKNRTKLEAAHLKGKERPVIVANIICEMTEKKEISSNDIIDIDLNLFLEKFIEEHTPLEKSVIILCKSCHREYDKTNNVEIKDHINVDELEEDELSDEAFEEAIKEAITTAINKKDIVSIVKNQINELSDNDTFFFANINKTVPVWWIEPNKDKLLGSWFLLNNKDKKEVHVFKINNSNSFDKLRIREDKNNQYRLEILTEQAPNHFIDRFSKVDFKEYYIQTIKY
;
A
#
# COMPACT_ATOMS: atom_id res chain seq x y z
N MET A 1 -10.85 -0.26 13.09
CA MET A 1 -9.75 -1.24 13.12
C MET A 1 -10.35 -2.58 12.78
N SER A 2 -9.84 -3.27 11.76
CA SER A 2 -10.27 -4.61 11.42
C SER A 2 -9.62 -5.57 12.44
N LYS A 3 -10.46 -6.20 13.26
CA LYS A 3 -10.05 -7.15 14.30
C LYS A 3 -10.43 -8.54 13.84
N PHE A 4 -9.56 -9.54 14.03
CA PHE A 4 -9.92 -10.94 13.86
C PHE A 4 -10.12 -11.58 15.23
N VAL A 5 -11.23 -12.28 15.40
CA VAL A 5 -11.51 -13.13 16.56
C VAL A 5 -12.05 -14.46 16.04
N GLY A 6 -11.29 -15.54 16.21
CA GLY A 6 -11.67 -16.86 15.70
C GLY A 6 -10.57 -17.90 15.90
N THR A 7 -10.77 -19.12 15.41
CA THR A 7 -9.75 -20.18 15.51
C THR A 7 -8.64 -19.99 14.45
N PHE A 8 -7.54 -20.75 14.57
CA PHE A 8 -6.53 -20.79 13.51
C PHE A 8 -7.05 -21.39 12.21
N GLU A 9 -8.03 -22.30 12.28
CA GLU A 9 -8.70 -22.83 11.10
C GLU A 9 -9.51 -21.74 10.40
N ASP A 10 -10.29 -20.96 11.16
CA ASP A 10 -11.02 -19.80 10.62
C ASP A 10 -10.05 -18.78 10.01
N PHE A 11 -8.93 -18.54 10.69
CA PHE A 11 -7.91 -17.62 10.20
C PHE A 11 -7.38 -18.07 8.85
N ASN A 12 -7.01 -19.35 8.71
CA ASN A 12 -6.56 -19.88 7.42
C ASN A 12 -7.68 -19.85 6.38
N LYS A 13 -8.92 -20.16 6.75
CA LYS A 13 -10.04 -20.16 5.81
C LYS A 13 -10.30 -18.78 5.21
N PHE A 14 -10.27 -17.73 6.03
CA PHE A 14 -10.64 -16.38 5.60
C PHE A 14 -9.45 -15.50 5.19
N ILE A 15 -8.28 -15.69 5.80
CA ILE A 15 -7.11 -14.80 5.63
C ILE A 15 -6.04 -15.40 4.71
N ASN A 16 -5.97 -16.72 4.54
CA ASN A 16 -4.99 -17.35 3.63
C ASN A 16 -5.14 -16.89 2.16
N PRO A 17 -6.36 -16.67 1.60
CA PRO A 17 -6.50 -16.08 0.26
C PRO A 17 -5.88 -14.68 0.17
N ILE A 18 -6.03 -13.86 1.22
CA ILE A 18 -5.49 -12.50 1.29
C ILE A 18 -3.95 -12.54 1.30
N THR A 19 -3.36 -13.36 2.16
CA THR A 19 -1.90 -13.48 2.27
C THR A 19 -1.27 -14.04 1.00
N ARG A 20 -1.93 -14.98 0.32
CA ARG A 20 -1.51 -15.48 -1.02
C ARG A 20 -1.45 -14.34 -2.05
N ASN A 21 -2.52 -13.56 -2.16
CA ASN A 21 -2.59 -12.45 -3.12
C ASN A 21 -1.56 -11.36 -2.82
N LEU A 22 -1.30 -11.11 -1.54
CA LEU A 22 -0.29 -10.15 -1.10
C LEU A 22 1.11 -10.55 -1.57
N VAL A 23 1.52 -11.80 -1.38
CA VAL A 23 2.82 -12.31 -1.90
C VAL A 23 2.88 -12.24 -3.43
N ALA A 24 1.78 -12.59 -4.12
CA ALA A 24 1.71 -12.50 -5.58
C ALA A 24 1.91 -11.04 -6.06
N ASN A 25 1.32 -10.08 -5.37
CA ASN A 25 1.46 -8.65 -5.68
C ASN A 25 2.88 -8.12 -5.38
N ILE A 26 3.47 -8.47 -4.23
CA ILE A 26 4.84 -8.08 -3.86
C ILE A 26 5.83 -8.62 -4.89
N SER A 27 5.71 -9.90 -5.25
CA SER A 27 6.63 -10.54 -6.19
C SER A 27 6.46 -10.09 -7.65
N ARG A 28 5.29 -9.58 -8.05
CA ARG A 28 5.02 -9.19 -9.46
C ARG A 28 6.02 -8.17 -9.98
N LYS A 29 6.34 -7.13 -9.19
CA LYS A 29 7.28 -6.07 -9.60
C LYS A 29 8.70 -6.59 -9.73
N GLU A 30 9.15 -7.39 -8.77
CA GLU A 30 10.48 -7.98 -8.76
C GLU A 30 10.69 -8.91 -9.97
N LYS A 31 9.70 -9.74 -10.30
CA LYS A 31 9.80 -10.71 -11.41
C LYS A 31 10.03 -10.06 -12.78
N LYS A 32 9.59 -8.81 -13.00
CA LYS A 32 9.72 -8.12 -14.31
C LYS A 32 11.18 -7.92 -14.73
N HIS A 33 12.08 -7.75 -13.76
CA HIS A 33 13.48 -7.40 -13.95
C HIS A 33 14.45 -8.52 -13.57
N ARG A 34 13.93 -9.71 -13.22
CA ARG A 34 14.73 -10.85 -12.75
C ARG A 34 14.79 -11.95 -13.80
N THR A 35 15.71 -12.87 -13.58
CA THR A 35 15.75 -14.18 -14.22
C THR A 35 15.59 -15.27 -13.16
N CYS A 36 15.34 -16.51 -13.56
CA CYS A 36 15.29 -17.63 -12.64
C CYS A 36 16.58 -17.69 -11.82
N SER A 37 16.48 -17.73 -10.48
CA SER A 37 17.65 -17.75 -9.60
C SER A 37 18.54 -18.98 -9.81
N HIS A 38 17.98 -20.11 -10.24
CA HIS A 38 18.72 -21.36 -10.49
C HIS A 38 19.29 -21.43 -11.90
N CYS A 39 18.45 -21.43 -12.93
CA CYS A 39 18.87 -21.68 -14.32
C CYS A 39 19.17 -20.41 -15.13
N LYS A 40 18.96 -19.22 -14.55
CA LYS A 40 19.16 -17.89 -15.17
C LYS A 40 18.34 -17.60 -16.43
N ASN A 41 17.41 -18.47 -16.80
CA ASN A 41 16.49 -18.24 -17.91
C ASN A 41 15.44 -17.16 -17.58
N ARG A 42 15.05 -16.38 -18.59
CA ARG A 42 13.99 -15.38 -18.53
C ARG A 42 12.70 -15.94 -19.13
N THR A 43 11.98 -16.73 -18.34
CA THR A 43 10.67 -17.33 -18.69
C THR A 43 9.58 -16.83 -17.74
N LYS A 44 8.39 -17.43 -17.73
CA LYS A 44 7.35 -17.15 -16.71
C LYS A 44 7.91 -17.52 -15.34
N LEU A 45 8.15 -16.51 -14.50
CA LEU A 45 8.73 -16.66 -13.17
C LEU A 45 7.64 -16.77 -12.09
N GLU A 46 7.94 -17.57 -11.10
CA GLU A 46 7.15 -17.86 -9.90
C GLU A 46 7.95 -17.45 -8.66
N ALA A 47 7.24 -17.28 -7.55
CA ALA A 47 7.77 -16.92 -6.26
C ALA A 47 7.64 -18.13 -5.35
N ALA A 48 8.74 -18.86 -5.15
CA ALA A 48 8.80 -20.02 -4.27
C ALA A 48 9.18 -19.56 -2.86
N HIS A 49 8.44 -19.97 -1.84
CA HIS A 49 8.84 -19.70 -0.45
C HIS A 49 10.10 -20.49 -0.08
N LEU A 50 11.00 -19.88 0.69
CA LEU A 50 12.18 -20.56 1.21
C LEU A 50 11.78 -21.60 2.26
N LYS A 51 12.55 -22.69 2.39
CA LYS A 51 12.36 -23.68 3.45
C LYS A 51 12.38 -23.02 4.85
N GLY A 52 11.40 -23.34 5.69
CA GLY A 52 11.20 -22.72 7.01
C GLY A 52 10.59 -21.31 6.95
N LYS A 53 10.29 -20.82 5.74
CA LYS A 53 9.59 -19.57 5.44
C LYS A 53 8.37 -19.83 4.57
N GLU A 54 7.79 -21.03 4.66
CA GLU A 54 6.53 -21.36 4.03
C GLU A 54 5.44 -20.41 4.53
N ARG A 55 4.50 -20.03 3.66
CA ARG A 55 3.43 -19.09 4.04
C ARG A 55 2.71 -19.49 5.33
N PRO A 56 2.27 -20.76 5.55
CA PRO A 56 1.63 -21.17 6.80
C PRO A 56 2.54 -21.01 8.03
N VAL A 57 3.85 -21.25 7.88
CA VAL A 57 4.85 -21.09 8.96
C VAL A 57 5.02 -19.63 9.32
N ILE A 58 5.15 -18.75 8.32
CA ILE A 58 5.20 -17.29 8.54
C ILE A 58 3.94 -16.81 9.26
N VAL A 59 2.75 -17.24 8.80
CA VAL A 59 1.46 -16.88 9.41
C VAL A 59 1.41 -17.31 10.88
N ALA A 60 1.72 -18.58 11.17
CA ALA A 60 1.72 -19.10 12.52
C ALA A 60 2.69 -18.35 13.43
N ASN A 61 3.92 -18.06 12.96
CA ASN A 61 4.92 -17.34 13.72
C ASN A 61 4.47 -15.91 14.08
N ILE A 62 3.88 -15.17 13.12
CA ILE A 62 3.38 -13.82 13.37
C ILE A 62 2.24 -13.85 14.40
N ILE A 63 1.32 -14.82 14.31
CA ILE A 63 0.22 -14.92 15.26
C ILE A 63 0.75 -15.29 16.66
N CYS A 64 1.69 -16.24 16.76
CA CYS A 64 2.37 -16.57 18.01
C CYS A 64 3.01 -15.33 18.65
N GLU A 65 3.73 -14.54 17.86
CA GLU A 65 4.35 -13.29 18.31
C GLU A 65 3.30 -12.28 18.82
N MET A 66 2.23 -12.06 18.04
CA MET A 66 1.18 -11.09 18.39
C MET A 66 0.33 -11.51 19.58
N THR A 67 0.26 -12.82 19.88
CA THR A 67 -0.53 -13.38 20.98
C THR A 67 0.33 -13.77 22.19
N GLU A 68 1.64 -13.52 22.13
CA GLU A 68 2.64 -13.93 23.14
C GLU A 68 2.63 -15.44 23.43
N LYS A 69 2.22 -16.26 22.45
CA LYS A 69 2.18 -17.72 22.54
C LYS A 69 3.42 -18.34 21.93
N LYS A 70 3.86 -19.47 22.48
CA LYS A 70 4.93 -20.29 21.88
C LYS A 70 4.45 -21.09 20.68
N GLU A 71 3.19 -21.52 20.72
CA GLU A 71 2.54 -22.32 19.69
C GLU A 71 1.03 -22.04 19.70
N ILE A 72 0.36 -22.34 18.58
CA ILE A 72 -1.09 -22.20 18.42
C ILE A 72 -1.68 -23.60 18.23
N SER A 73 -2.54 -23.99 19.15
CA SER A 73 -3.37 -25.19 19.02
C SER A 73 -4.61 -24.90 18.16
N SER A 74 -5.22 -25.96 17.63
CA SER A 74 -6.45 -25.86 16.81
C SER A 74 -7.62 -25.21 17.55
N ASN A 75 -7.64 -25.30 18.88
CA ASN A 75 -8.73 -24.80 19.72
C ASN A 75 -8.46 -23.39 20.27
N ASP A 76 -7.29 -22.82 19.98
CA ASP A 76 -6.97 -21.48 20.43
C ASP A 76 -7.82 -20.44 19.70
N ILE A 77 -8.37 -19.51 20.49
CA ILE A 77 -8.95 -18.29 19.95
C ILE A 77 -7.83 -17.30 19.71
N ILE A 78 -7.70 -16.91 18.45
CA ILE A 78 -6.83 -15.85 17.96
C ILE A 78 -7.63 -14.56 18.05
N ASP A 79 -7.12 -13.61 18.82
CA ASP A 79 -7.63 -12.25 18.93
C ASP A 79 -6.48 -11.31 18.53
N ILE A 80 -6.50 -10.80 17.30
CA ILE A 80 -5.43 -9.96 16.76
C ILE A 80 -5.96 -8.80 15.90
N ASP A 81 -5.17 -7.72 15.82
CA ASP A 81 -5.37 -6.65 14.85
C ASP A 81 -4.93 -7.12 13.45
N LEU A 82 -5.84 -7.12 12.48
CA LEU A 82 -5.56 -7.60 11.13
C LEU A 82 -4.62 -6.66 10.37
N ASN A 83 -4.64 -5.35 10.64
CA ASN A 83 -3.72 -4.43 9.98
C ASN A 83 -2.30 -4.68 10.46
N LEU A 84 -2.10 -4.83 11.77
CA LEU A 84 -0.79 -5.15 12.32
C LEU A 84 -0.28 -6.51 11.83
N PHE A 85 -1.17 -7.51 11.72
CA PHE A 85 -0.82 -8.80 11.12
C PHE A 85 -0.33 -8.63 9.67
N LEU A 86 -1.08 -7.89 8.85
CA LEU A 86 -0.72 -7.67 7.43
C LEU A 86 0.58 -6.88 7.30
N GLU A 87 0.84 -5.91 8.18
CA GLU A 87 2.11 -5.17 8.22
C GLU A 87 3.29 -6.11 8.52
N LYS A 88 3.21 -6.89 9.60
CA LYS A 88 4.23 -7.90 9.94
C LYS A 88 4.42 -8.93 8.82
N PHE A 89 3.33 -9.32 8.16
CA PHE A 89 3.40 -10.24 7.03
C PHE A 89 4.15 -9.63 5.84
N ILE A 90 3.94 -8.34 5.54
CA ILE A 90 4.71 -7.63 4.50
C ILE A 90 6.19 -7.52 4.88
N GLU A 91 6.50 -7.26 6.15
CA GLU A 91 7.87 -7.17 6.67
C GLU A 91 8.63 -8.51 6.57
N GLU A 92 7.95 -9.65 6.73
CA GLU A 92 8.55 -10.97 6.45
C GLU A 92 8.83 -11.21 4.96
N HIS A 93 8.20 -10.45 4.06
CA HIS A 93 8.40 -10.51 2.62
C HIS A 93 9.17 -9.30 2.05
N THR A 94 9.76 -8.47 2.91
CA THR A 94 10.52 -7.27 2.51
C THR A 94 11.89 -7.23 3.21
N PRO A 95 13.01 -7.30 2.47
CA PRO A 95 13.11 -7.52 1.03
C PRO A 95 12.66 -8.93 0.63
N LEU A 96 12.23 -9.12 -0.62
CA LEU A 96 11.58 -10.36 -1.07
C LEU A 96 12.46 -11.61 -0.87
N GLU A 97 13.77 -11.45 -1.03
CA GLU A 97 14.77 -12.50 -0.87
C GLU A 97 14.86 -13.06 0.55
N LYS A 98 14.26 -12.37 1.55
CA LYS A 98 14.19 -12.84 2.94
C LYS A 98 13.36 -14.12 3.08
N SER A 99 12.32 -14.28 2.26
CA SER A 99 11.34 -15.36 2.39
C SER A 99 11.01 -16.05 1.09
N VAL A 100 11.38 -15.49 -0.06
CA VAL A 100 11.01 -16.00 -1.38
C VAL A 100 12.22 -16.04 -2.32
N ILE A 101 12.30 -17.09 -3.13
CA ILE A 101 13.20 -17.19 -4.27
C ILE A 101 12.41 -17.17 -5.58
N ILE A 102 12.90 -16.37 -6.55
CA ILE A 102 12.29 -16.27 -7.87
C ILE A 102 12.79 -17.39 -8.78
N LEU A 103 11.91 -18.26 -9.24
CA LEU A 103 12.25 -19.45 -10.03
C LEU A 103 11.35 -19.57 -11.27
N CYS A 104 11.82 -20.25 -12.31
CA CYS A 104 10.91 -20.73 -13.35
C CYS A 104 10.17 -21.98 -12.84
N LYS A 105 9.00 -22.28 -13.42
CA LYS A 105 8.13 -23.39 -13.01
C LYS A 105 8.84 -24.73 -12.81
N SER A 106 9.77 -25.09 -13.69
CA SER A 106 10.55 -26.33 -13.57
C SER A 106 11.46 -26.33 -12.33
N CYS A 107 12.22 -25.25 -12.12
CA CYS A 107 13.10 -25.11 -10.96
C CYS A 107 12.32 -24.95 -9.66
N HIS A 108 11.12 -24.34 -9.69
CA HIS A 108 10.23 -24.24 -8.53
C HIS A 108 9.76 -25.63 -8.08
N ARG A 109 9.24 -26.44 -9.01
CA ARG A 109 8.83 -27.82 -8.71
C ARG A 109 9.96 -28.67 -8.14
N GLU A 110 11.17 -28.52 -8.69
CA GLU A 110 12.36 -29.20 -8.18
C GLU A 110 12.76 -28.70 -6.78
N TYR A 111 12.67 -27.39 -6.56
CA TYR A 111 12.91 -26.77 -5.26
C TYR A 111 11.94 -27.31 -4.20
N ASP A 112 10.64 -27.33 -4.48
CA ASP A 112 9.62 -27.82 -3.55
C ASP A 112 9.84 -29.30 -3.20
N LYS A 113 10.13 -30.12 -4.23
CA LYS A 113 10.42 -31.56 -4.06
C LYS A 113 11.66 -31.78 -3.20
N THR A 114 12.72 -31.02 -3.42
CA THR A 114 13.99 -31.16 -2.68
C THR A 114 13.85 -30.72 -1.23
N ASN A 115 12.99 -29.73 -0.98
CA ASN A 115 12.81 -29.15 0.35
C ASN A 115 11.66 -29.80 1.15
N ASN A 116 10.99 -30.83 0.60
CA ASN A 116 9.79 -31.44 1.18
C ASN A 116 8.68 -30.42 1.51
N VAL A 117 8.54 -29.40 0.65
CA VAL A 117 7.50 -28.39 0.78
C VAL A 117 6.20 -29.01 0.22
N GLU A 118 5.60 -29.94 0.94
CA GLU A 118 4.26 -30.45 0.64
C GLU A 118 3.22 -29.44 1.12
N ILE A 119 2.88 -28.46 0.28
CA ILE A 119 1.71 -27.61 0.51
C ILE A 119 0.52 -28.30 -0.15
N LYS A 120 -0.31 -29.01 0.62
CA LYS A 120 -1.63 -29.46 0.17
C LYS A 120 -2.63 -28.30 0.16
N ASP A 121 -2.36 -27.27 -0.64
CA ASP A 121 -3.38 -26.32 -1.05
C ASP A 121 -4.13 -26.96 -2.23
N HIS A 122 -5.14 -27.77 -1.95
CA HIS A 122 -6.02 -28.34 -2.98
C HIS A 122 -6.97 -27.28 -3.56
N ILE A 123 -6.42 -26.29 -4.27
CA ILE A 123 -7.13 -25.59 -5.35
C ILE A 123 -6.10 -25.35 -6.47
N ASN A 124 -6.13 -26.24 -7.46
CA ASN A 124 -5.32 -26.15 -8.67
C ASN A 124 -5.88 -25.02 -9.55
N VAL A 125 -5.31 -23.81 -9.45
CA VAL A 125 -5.59 -22.68 -10.36
C VAL A 125 -4.58 -22.63 -11.51
N ASP A 126 -3.86 -23.74 -11.74
CA ASP A 126 -2.76 -23.79 -12.70
C ASP A 126 -3.22 -24.19 -14.13
N GLU A 127 -4.54 -24.34 -14.33
CA GLU A 127 -5.19 -24.68 -15.61
C GLU A 127 -6.42 -23.83 -15.97
N LEU A 128 -6.66 -22.71 -15.27
CA LEU A 128 -7.62 -21.74 -15.78
C LEU A 128 -6.86 -20.80 -16.73
N GLU A 129 -7.17 -20.93 -18.03
CA GLU A 129 -7.03 -19.82 -18.96
C GLU A 129 -7.62 -18.54 -18.32
N GLU A 130 -7.08 -17.41 -18.75
CA GLU A 130 -7.28 -16.05 -18.21
C GLU A 130 -8.74 -15.53 -18.30
N ASP A 131 -9.75 -16.39 -18.27
CA ASP A 131 -11.15 -16.07 -18.42
C ASP A 131 -11.88 -16.08 -17.07
N GLU A 132 -12.10 -14.87 -16.58
CA GLU A 132 -13.27 -14.39 -15.82
C GLU A 132 -13.95 -15.40 -14.87
N LEU A 133 -13.36 -15.62 -13.70
CA LEU A 133 -14.16 -15.92 -12.51
C LEU A 133 -14.65 -14.60 -11.94
N SER A 134 -15.96 -14.35 -12.06
CA SER A 134 -16.64 -13.10 -11.74
C SER A 134 -16.29 -12.60 -10.33
N ASP A 135 -15.35 -11.68 -10.33
CA ASP A 135 -14.63 -11.11 -9.21
C ASP A 135 -15.41 -9.95 -8.56
N GLU A 136 -16.74 -9.89 -8.60
CA GLU A 136 -17.44 -8.67 -8.15
C GLU A 136 -17.43 -8.52 -6.63
N ALA A 137 -17.82 -9.55 -5.88
CA ALA A 137 -17.77 -9.52 -4.41
C ALA A 137 -16.33 -9.54 -3.87
N PHE A 138 -15.40 -10.13 -4.62
CA PHE A 138 -13.99 -10.23 -4.25
C PHE A 138 -13.22 -8.95 -4.61
N GLU A 139 -13.48 -8.32 -5.76
CA GLU A 139 -13.03 -6.97 -6.07
C GLU A 139 -13.63 -5.96 -5.12
N GLU A 140 -14.86 -6.15 -4.63
CA GLU A 140 -15.48 -5.24 -3.67
C GLU A 140 -14.80 -5.37 -2.28
N ALA A 141 -14.54 -6.60 -1.81
CA ALA A 141 -13.77 -6.84 -0.59
C ALA A 141 -12.29 -6.43 -0.73
N ILE A 142 -11.68 -6.59 -1.90
CA ILE A 142 -10.33 -6.10 -2.21
C ILE A 142 -10.32 -4.58 -2.38
N LYS A 143 -11.35 -3.95 -2.96
CA LYS A 143 -11.52 -2.49 -2.96
C LYS A 143 -11.65 -2.00 -1.54
N GLU A 144 -12.44 -2.64 -0.69
CA GLU A 144 -12.60 -2.28 0.72
C GLU A 144 -11.26 -2.42 1.49
N ALA A 145 -10.50 -3.48 1.24
CA ALA A 145 -9.17 -3.69 1.81
C ALA A 145 -8.08 -2.77 1.22
N ILE A 146 -8.15 -2.42 -0.07
CA ILE A 146 -7.26 -1.45 -0.73
C ILE A 146 -7.65 -0.02 -0.31
N THR A 147 -8.92 0.27 -0.03
CA THR A 147 -9.37 1.55 0.55
C THR A 147 -8.87 1.76 1.97
N THR A 148 -8.36 0.73 2.67
CA THR A 148 -7.57 0.94 3.89
C THR A 148 -6.24 1.66 3.61
N ALA A 149 -5.76 1.68 2.37
CA ALA A 149 -4.75 2.61 1.88
C ALA A 149 -5.42 3.57 0.90
N ILE A 150 -6.25 4.47 1.44
CA ILE A 150 -6.94 5.52 0.71
C ILE A 150 -6.01 6.15 -0.34
N ASN A 151 -6.38 5.96 -1.61
CA ASN A 151 -5.65 6.49 -2.75
C ASN A 151 -6.20 7.87 -3.14
N LYS A 152 -5.53 8.55 -4.08
CA LYS A 152 -5.94 9.89 -4.54
C LYS A 152 -7.41 9.95 -4.99
N LYS A 153 -7.91 8.93 -5.69
CA LYS A 153 -9.28 8.91 -6.22
C LYS A 153 -10.31 8.82 -5.07
N ASP A 154 -10.02 8.02 -4.05
CA ASP A 154 -10.92 7.87 -2.90
C ASP A 154 -11.00 9.18 -2.10
N ILE A 155 -9.86 9.85 -1.86
CA ILE A 155 -9.85 11.19 -1.22
C ILE A 155 -10.62 12.20 -2.05
N VAL A 156 -10.39 12.23 -3.37
CA VAL A 156 -11.11 13.16 -4.25
C VAL A 156 -12.63 12.91 -4.16
N SER A 157 -13.07 11.66 -4.11
CA SER A 157 -14.49 11.29 -3.93
C SER A 157 -15.04 11.77 -2.58
N ILE A 158 -14.32 11.49 -1.49
CA ILE A 158 -14.69 11.94 -0.13
C ILE A 158 -14.82 13.47 -0.07
N VAL A 159 -13.85 14.17 -0.66
CA VAL A 159 -13.78 15.63 -0.66
C VAL A 159 -14.90 16.24 -1.53
N LYS A 160 -15.19 15.64 -2.70
CA LYS A 160 -16.32 16.03 -3.57
C LYS A 160 -17.67 15.93 -2.87
N ASN A 161 -17.87 14.89 -2.07
CA ASN A 161 -19.12 14.72 -1.32
C ASN A 161 -19.34 15.79 -0.24
N GLN A 162 -18.28 16.49 0.18
CA GLN A 162 -18.36 17.51 1.24
C GLN A 162 -18.16 18.95 0.74
N ILE A 163 -17.64 19.13 -0.48
CA ILE A 163 -17.39 20.44 -1.08
C ILE A 163 -18.03 20.45 -2.48
N ASN A 164 -19.18 21.15 -2.59
CA ASN A 164 -19.99 21.20 -3.82
C ASN A 164 -19.31 21.94 -5.00
N GLU A 165 -18.20 22.65 -4.77
CA GLU A 165 -17.50 23.46 -5.78
C GLU A 165 -16.51 22.65 -6.66
N LEU A 166 -16.31 21.37 -6.35
CA LEU A 166 -15.33 20.51 -7.04
C LEU A 166 -15.89 19.93 -8.34
N SER A 167 -15.11 20.02 -9.42
CA SER A 167 -15.44 19.44 -10.73
C SER A 167 -14.57 18.22 -11.05
N ASP A 168 -15.04 17.35 -11.95
CA ASP A 168 -14.23 16.27 -12.54
C ASP A 168 -13.05 16.80 -13.38
N ASN A 169 -13.16 18.02 -13.89
CA ASN A 169 -12.12 18.67 -14.70
C ASN A 169 -11.08 19.43 -13.86
N ASP A 170 -11.24 19.50 -12.55
CA ASP A 170 -10.32 20.20 -11.67
C ASP A 170 -8.94 19.54 -11.63
N THR A 171 -7.91 20.37 -11.53
CA THR A 171 -6.55 19.88 -11.29
C THR A 171 -6.34 19.62 -9.80
N PHE A 172 -6.01 18.37 -9.47
CA PHE A 172 -5.72 17.94 -8.11
C PHE A 172 -4.24 17.60 -7.93
N PHE A 173 -3.62 18.18 -6.90
CA PHE A 173 -2.35 17.74 -6.36
C PHE A 173 -2.57 17.06 -5.02
N PHE A 174 -2.02 15.86 -4.89
CA PHE A 174 -2.29 14.98 -3.76
C PHE A 174 -0.97 14.48 -3.19
N ALA A 175 -0.87 14.44 -1.87
CA ALA A 175 0.24 13.81 -1.17
C ALA A 175 -0.22 13.12 0.11
N ASN A 176 0.43 12.00 0.40
CA ASN A 176 0.47 11.43 1.74
C ASN A 176 1.68 12.00 2.49
N ILE A 177 1.67 11.92 3.82
CA ILE A 177 2.85 12.19 4.64
C ILE A 177 3.98 11.25 4.19
N ASN A 178 5.17 11.82 3.95
CA ASN A 178 6.35 11.07 3.56
C ASN A 178 6.82 10.17 4.72
N LYS A 179 7.27 8.95 4.39
CA LYS A 179 7.63 7.93 5.38
C LYS A 179 8.91 8.24 6.17
N THR A 180 9.79 9.06 5.61
CA THR A 180 11.13 9.32 6.16
C THR A 180 11.23 10.70 6.77
N VAL A 181 10.51 11.67 6.22
CA VAL A 181 10.49 13.06 6.70
C VAL A 181 9.02 13.45 6.89
N PRO A 182 8.63 14.04 8.02
CA PRO A 182 7.23 14.35 8.34
C PRO A 182 6.72 15.58 7.55
N VAL A 183 6.69 15.45 6.22
CA VAL A 183 6.25 16.46 5.25
C VAL A 183 5.28 15.86 4.24
N TRP A 184 4.40 16.68 3.68
CA TRP A 184 3.73 16.38 2.42
C TRP A 184 4.61 16.88 1.27
N TRP A 185 5.09 15.95 0.44
CA TRP A 185 5.85 16.30 -0.76
C TRP A 185 4.92 16.42 -1.96
N ILE A 186 4.80 17.62 -2.53
CA ILE A 186 4.05 17.89 -3.76
C ILE A 186 4.93 18.57 -4.80
N GLU A 187 4.80 18.16 -6.06
CA GLU A 187 5.53 18.73 -7.19
C GLU A 187 4.56 19.21 -8.28
N PRO A 188 3.89 20.35 -8.07
CA PRO A 188 2.93 20.85 -9.03
C PRO A 188 3.65 21.43 -10.25
N ASN A 189 3.08 21.19 -11.43
CA ASN A 189 3.50 21.89 -12.65
C ASN A 189 3.13 23.36 -12.51
N LYS A 190 4.03 24.27 -12.89
CA LYS A 190 3.83 25.72 -12.71
C LYS A 190 2.55 26.21 -13.37
N ASP A 191 2.35 25.81 -14.62
CA ASP A 191 1.21 26.21 -15.44
C ASP A 191 -0.14 25.71 -14.91
N LYS A 192 -0.11 24.75 -13.99
CA LYS A 192 -1.31 24.12 -13.43
C LYS A 192 -1.52 24.41 -11.95
N LEU A 193 -0.64 25.20 -11.31
CA LEU A 193 -0.73 25.46 -9.88
C LEU A 193 -1.90 26.41 -9.57
N LEU A 194 -2.02 27.53 -10.29
CA LEU A 194 -3.12 28.46 -10.11
C LEU A 194 -4.44 27.79 -10.53
N GLY A 195 -5.46 27.92 -9.67
CA GLY A 195 -6.77 27.28 -9.85
C GLY A 195 -6.83 25.83 -9.39
N SER A 196 -5.72 25.22 -8.97
CA SER A 196 -5.69 23.81 -8.53
C SER A 196 -6.15 23.62 -7.09
N TRP A 197 -6.40 22.35 -6.76
CA TRP A 197 -6.72 21.89 -5.41
C TRP A 197 -5.56 21.10 -4.83
N PHE A 198 -5.21 21.38 -3.57
CA PHE A 198 -4.29 20.52 -2.81
C PHE A 198 -5.08 19.66 -1.84
N LEU A 199 -4.68 18.39 -1.78
CA LEU A 199 -5.26 17.38 -0.91
C LEU A 199 -4.10 16.74 -0.12
N LEU A 200 -3.88 17.25 1.09
CA LEU A 200 -2.78 16.80 1.97
C LEU A 200 -3.31 15.78 2.96
N ASN A 201 -3.00 14.51 2.71
CA ASN A 201 -3.59 13.40 3.43
C ASN A 201 -2.75 12.98 4.64
N ASN A 202 -3.41 12.85 5.78
CA ASN A 202 -2.87 12.24 6.99
C ASN A 202 -3.62 10.93 7.25
N LYS A 203 -3.01 9.82 6.80
CA LYS A 203 -3.60 8.49 6.93
C LYS A 203 -3.77 8.09 8.40
N ASP A 204 -2.80 8.42 9.25
CA ASP A 204 -2.77 7.98 10.65
C ASP A 204 -3.90 8.62 11.45
N LYS A 205 -4.17 9.91 11.18
CA LYS A 205 -5.29 10.65 11.78
C LYS A 205 -6.61 10.49 11.02
N LYS A 206 -6.59 9.77 9.89
CA LYS A 206 -7.68 9.66 8.93
C LYS A 206 -8.33 10.99 8.59
N GLU A 207 -7.50 11.94 8.17
CA GLU A 207 -7.97 13.26 7.79
C GLU A 207 -7.22 13.78 6.56
N VAL A 208 -7.90 14.60 5.76
CA VAL A 208 -7.31 15.30 4.63
C VAL A 208 -7.50 16.80 4.80
N HIS A 209 -6.42 17.56 4.64
CA HIS A 209 -6.47 19.01 4.58
C HIS A 209 -6.67 19.44 3.13
N VAL A 210 -7.70 20.24 2.89
CA VAL A 210 -8.15 20.67 1.57
C VAL A 210 -7.84 22.14 1.36
N PHE A 211 -7.26 22.46 0.19
CA PHE A 211 -6.89 23.82 -0.19
C PHE A 211 -7.37 24.14 -1.60
N LYS A 212 -7.69 25.41 -1.85
CA LYS A 212 -7.91 25.95 -3.19
C LYS A 212 -6.91 27.05 -3.48
N ILE A 213 -6.03 26.79 -4.45
CA ILE A 213 -5.00 27.76 -4.87
C ILE A 213 -5.64 28.77 -5.81
N ASN A 214 -6.17 29.88 -5.28
CA ASN A 214 -6.98 30.85 -6.03
C ASN A 214 -6.23 32.16 -6.37
N ASN A 215 -4.99 32.33 -5.92
CA ASN A 215 -4.14 33.46 -6.25
C ASN A 215 -2.67 33.01 -6.36
N SER A 216 -1.81 33.89 -6.88
CA SER A 216 -0.40 33.60 -7.15
C SER A 216 0.57 34.51 -6.38
N ASN A 217 0.12 35.14 -5.29
CA ASN A 217 0.87 36.19 -4.59
C ASN A 217 2.23 35.74 -4.05
N SER A 218 2.38 34.43 -3.80
CA SER A 218 3.58 33.84 -3.20
C SER A 218 4.37 32.94 -4.15
N PHE A 219 3.97 32.85 -5.44
CA PHE A 219 4.53 31.88 -6.39
C PHE A 219 5.98 32.17 -6.78
N ASP A 220 6.39 33.44 -6.74
CA ASP A 220 7.74 33.93 -6.99
C ASP A 220 8.74 33.42 -5.95
N LYS A 221 8.28 33.17 -4.71
CA LYS A 221 9.09 32.65 -3.61
C LYS A 221 9.25 31.13 -3.65
N LEU A 222 8.41 30.42 -4.41
CA LEU A 222 8.39 28.96 -4.43
C LEU A 222 9.63 28.40 -5.13
N ARG A 223 10.23 27.37 -4.53
CA ARG A 223 11.39 26.71 -5.11
C ARG A 223 11.00 25.89 -6.35
N ILE A 224 11.77 26.05 -7.41
CA ILE A 224 11.63 25.31 -8.65
C ILE A 224 12.65 24.16 -8.67
N ARG A 225 12.27 23.02 -9.24
CA ARG A 225 13.19 21.91 -9.46
C ARG A 225 14.29 22.30 -10.44
N GLU A 226 15.53 22.07 -10.06
CA GLU A 226 16.72 22.36 -10.89
C GLU A 226 16.78 21.45 -12.12
N ASP A 227 16.35 20.19 -11.98
CA ASP A 227 16.34 19.19 -13.05
C ASP A 227 15.08 19.25 -13.94
N LYS A 228 14.03 19.94 -13.49
CA LYS A 228 12.75 20.09 -14.18
C LYS A 228 12.22 21.51 -14.01
N ASN A 229 12.67 22.40 -14.88
CA ASN A 229 12.38 23.83 -14.82
C ASN A 229 10.88 24.21 -14.79
N ASN A 230 9.95 23.29 -15.12
CA ASN A 230 8.50 23.54 -15.09
C ASN A 230 7.78 22.97 -13.85
N GLN A 231 8.50 22.51 -12.83
CA GLN A 231 7.90 21.94 -11.62
C GLN A 231 8.37 22.68 -10.37
N TYR A 232 7.42 23.01 -9.49
CA TYR A 232 7.77 23.43 -8.14
C TYR A 232 8.19 22.21 -7.31
N ARG A 233 8.98 22.45 -6.27
CA ARG A 233 9.32 21.47 -5.25
C ARG A 233 8.81 21.97 -3.91
N LEU A 234 7.68 21.41 -3.47
CA LEU A 234 7.05 21.77 -2.21
C LEU A 234 7.19 20.63 -1.20
N GLU A 235 7.67 20.95 0.00
CA GLU A 235 7.73 20.07 1.17
C GLU A 235 6.99 20.75 2.31
N ILE A 236 5.69 20.52 2.43
CA ILE A 236 4.84 21.16 3.45
C ILE A 236 5.01 20.45 4.78
N LEU A 237 5.43 21.17 5.82
CA LEU A 237 5.65 20.65 7.17
C LEU A 237 4.33 20.22 7.83
N THR A 238 4.33 19.05 8.46
CA THR A 238 3.12 18.49 9.13
C THR A 238 2.93 18.97 10.56
N GLU A 239 4.02 19.34 11.25
CA GLU A 239 4.09 19.65 12.68
C GLU A 239 3.13 20.76 13.14
N GLN A 240 2.90 21.76 12.29
CA GLN A 240 2.10 22.93 12.63
C GLN A 240 0.69 22.86 12.04
N ALA A 241 0.36 21.78 11.32
CA ALA A 241 -0.98 21.57 10.80
C ALA A 241 -1.96 21.31 11.97
N PRO A 242 -3.20 21.85 11.90
CA PRO A 242 -3.78 22.61 10.80
C PRO A 242 -3.59 24.14 10.93
N ASN A 243 -2.83 24.63 11.91
CA ASN A 243 -2.68 26.07 12.15
C ASN A 243 -1.83 26.74 11.09
N HIS A 244 -0.74 26.09 10.65
CA HIS A 244 0.13 26.54 9.56
C HIS A 244 0.49 25.38 8.64
N PHE A 245 0.75 25.71 7.36
CA PHE A 245 1.14 24.79 6.30
C PHE A 245 2.36 25.33 5.58
N ILE A 246 3.48 25.37 6.31
CA ILE A 246 4.70 26.04 5.87
C ILE A 246 5.48 25.13 4.93
N ASP A 247 5.81 25.63 3.73
CA ASP A 247 6.77 24.99 2.85
C ASP A 247 8.19 25.12 3.41
N ARG A 248 8.87 23.98 3.53
CA ARG A 248 10.20 23.86 4.13
C ARG A 248 11.23 24.75 3.46
N PHE A 249 11.17 24.92 2.14
CA PHE A 249 12.18 25.63 1.35
C PHE A 249 11.89 27.14 1.25
N SER A 250 10.70 27.51 0.79
CA SER A 250 10.31 28.90 0.54
C SER A 250 9.85 29.65 1.77
N LYS A 251 9.52 28.94 2.86
CA LYS A 251 8.88 29.47 4.08
C LYS A 251 7.52 30.11 3.84
N VAL A 252 6.95 29.94 2.64
CA VAL A 252 5.58 30.36 2.35
C VAL A 252 4.63 29.49 3.16
N ASP A 253 3.69 30.13 3.85
CA ASP A 253 2.62 29.45 4.54
C ASP A 253 1.39 29.34 3.63
N PHE A 254 0.98 28.10 3.32
CA PHE A 254 -0.18 27.82 2.49
C PHE A 254 -1.51 27.94 3.23
N LYS A 255 -1.49 28.36 4.50
CA LYS A 255 -2.70 28.56 5.31
C LYS A 255 -3.71 29.51 4.66
N GLU A 256 -3.27 30.49 3.87
CA GLU A 256 -4.18 31.40 3.13
C GLU A 256 -5.09 30.68 2.12
N TYR A 257 -4.66 29.51 1.61
CA TYR A 257 -5.42 28.71 0.64
C TYR A 257 -6.25 27.60 1.29
N TYR A 258 -6.09 27.40 2.60
CA TYR A 258 -6.71 26.31 3.34
C TYR A 258 -8.20 26.55 3.49
N ILE A 259 -8.99 25.53 3.16
CA ILE A 259 -10.45 25.56 3.28
C ILE A 259 -10.85 24.86 4.58
N GLN A 260 -10.57 23.56 4.67
CA GLN A 260 -11.00 22.74 5.81
C GLN A 260 -10.23 21.43 5.91
N THR A 261 -10.40 20.76 7.05
CA THR A 261 -10.00 19.37 7.26
C THR A 261 -11.22 18.49 7.16
N ILE A 262 -11.14 17.45 6.35
CA ILE A 262 -12.19 16.43 6.23
C ILE A 262 -11.69 15.15 6.91
N LYS A 263 -12.49 14.60 7.83
CA LYS A 263 -12.21 13.30 8.47
C LYS A 263 -12.90 12.16 7.73
N TYR A 264 -12.30 10.98 7.71
CA TYR A 264 -12.80 9.77 7.06
C TYR A 264 -12.47 8.48 7.84
#